data_AF-A0A9E5NTL6-F1
#
_entry.id   AF-A0A9E5NTL6-F1
#
_cell.length_a   1.000
_cell.length_b   1.000
_cell.length_c   1.000
_cell.angle_alpha   90.00
_cell.angle_beta   90.00
_cell.angle_gamma   90.00
#
_symmetry.space_group_name_H-M   'P 1'
#
loop_
_entity.id
_entity.type
_entity.pdbx_description
1 polymer ?
#
loop_
_entity_poly.entity_id
_entity_poly.type
_entity_poly.pdbx_seq_one_letter_code
_entity_poly.pdbx_strand_id
1 'polypeptide(L)' 'MTFDDSLQVIELAPYSAAYFELARRLPAIGEYLALGDKLIIAGDGVVLKLVADGATEWDSNDLRAVLNGFEGSL' A
#
# COMPACT_ATOMS: atom_id res chain seq x y z
N MET A 1 3.24 -7.95 -23.50
CA MET A 1 3.48 -7.54 -22.11
C MET A 1 2.93 -8.67 -21.27
N THR A 2 3.81 -9.54 -20.77
CA THR A 2 3.41 -10.72 -20.01
C THR A 2 3.04 -10.23 -18.62
N PHE A 3 1.75 -10.19 -18.31
CA PHE A 3 1.30 -9.88 -16.96
C PHE A 3 1.60 -11.11 -16.10
N ASP A 4 2.42 -10.92 -15.06
CA ASP A 4 2.66 -11.94 -14.05
C ASP A 4 1.37 -12.08 -13.23
N ASP A 5 0.84 -13.30 -13.14
CA ASP A 5 -0.50 -13.61 -12.58
C ASP A 5 -0.57 -13.52 -11.04
N SER A 6 0.41 -12.88 -10.39
CA SER A 6 0.43 -12.72 -8.93
C SER A 6 0.42 -11.25 -8.52
N LEU A 7 -0.78 -10.67 -8.42
CA LEU A 7 -0.99 -9.41 -7.71
C LEU A 7 -0.51 -9.57 -6.26
N GLN A 8 0.51 -8.80 -5.88
CA GLN A 8 1.01 -8.83 -4.51
C GLN A 8 0.03 -8.06 -3.62
N VAL A 9 -0.69 -8.79 -2.75
CA VAL A 9 -1.60 -8.18 -1.78
C VAL A 9 -0.83 -7.91 -0.49
N ILE A 10 -0.83 -6.65 -0.08
CA ILE A 10 -0.23 -6.17 1.16
C ILE A 10 -1.34 -5.72 2.09
N GLU A 11 -1.40 -6.35 3.26
CA GLU A 11 -2.31 -5.99 4.33
C GLU A 11 -1.61 -5.06 5.33
N LEU A 12 -2.16 -3.86 5.51
CA LEU A 12 -1.57 -2.80 6.31
C LEU A 12 -2.53 -2.37 7.41
N ALA A 13 -2.03 -2.23 8.64
CA ALA A 13 -2.82 -1.75 9.76
C ALA A 13 -3.07 -0.23 9.62
N PRO A 14 -4.34 0.22 9.70
CA PRO A 14 -4.67 1.64 9.79
C PRO A 14 -3.95 2.34 10.95
N TYR A 15 -3.52 3.58 10.73
CA TYR A 15 -2.90 4.43 11.77
C TYR A 15 -1.66 3.83 12.47
N SER A 16 -1.00 2.88 11.82
CA SER A 16 0.26 2.28 12.28
C SER A 16 1.49 3.10 11.86
N ALA A 17 2.67 2.73 12.36
CA ALA A 17 3.92 3.33 11.92
C ALA A 17 4.13 3.15 10.41
N ALA A 18 3.85 1.95 9.89
CA ALA A 18 3.91 1.65 8.46
C ALA A 18 2.93 2.51 7.64
N TYR A 19 1.71 2.72 8.13
CA TYR A 19 0.72 3.61 7.50
C TYR A 19 1.23 5.06 7.38
N PHE A 20 1.76 5.63 8.47
CA PHE A 20 2.27 7.00 8.44
C PHE A 20 3.55 7.13 7.61
N GLU A 21 4.39 6.10 7.61
CA GLU A 21 5.56 6.07 6.73
C GLU A 21 5.15 6.08 5.26
N LEU A 22 4.14 5.30 4.88
CA LEU A 22 3.63 5.27 3.52
C LEU A 22 3.06 6.62 3.10
N ALA A 23 2.20 7.22 3.93
CA ALA A 23 1.64 8.55 3.67
C ALA A 23 2.73 9.63 3.51
N ARG A 24 3.85 9.50 4.24
CA ARG A 24 4.99 10.42 4.14
C ARG A 24 5.82 10.22 2.87
N ARG A 25 6.05 8.96 2.46
CA ARG A 25 6.87 8.62 1.29
C ARG A 25 6.13 8.77 -0.03
N LEU A 26 4.81 8.58 -0.02
CA LEU A 26 3.96 8.65 -1.20
C LEU A 26 2.78 9.60 -0.93
N PRO A 27 2.99 10.94 -0.95
CA PRO A 27 1.95 11.90 -0.57
C PRO A 27 0.65 11.78 -1.37
N ALA A 28 0.74 11.39 -2.65
CA ALA A 28 -0.41 11.19 -3.53
C ALA A 28 -1.39 10.11 -3.02
N ILE A 29 -0.90 9.11 -2.25
CA ILE A 29 -1.78 8.08 -1.69
C ILE A 29 -2.61 8.59 -0.50
N GLY A 30 -2.24 9.75 0.05
CA GLY A 30 -2.85 10.32 1.26
C GLY A 30 -4.34 10.60 1.12
N GLU A 31 -4.82 11.03 -0.05
CA GLU A 31 -6.24 11.28 -0.29
C GLU A 31 -7.08 10.00 -0.20
N TYR A 32 -6.53 8.87 -0.65
CA TYR A 32 -7.18 7.56 -0.56
C TYR A 32 -7.16 7.04 0.86
N LEU A 33 -6.02 7.17 1.56
CA LEU A 33 -5.89 6.77 2.96
C LEU A 33 -6.85 7.55 3.88
N ALA A 34 -7.21 8.77 3.52
CA ALA A 34 -8.18 9.58 4.26
C ALA A 34 -9.64 9.05 4.19
N LEU A 35 -9.95 8.12 3.29
CA LEU A 35 -11.31 7.58 3.11
C LEU A 35 -11.77 6.69 4.27
N GLY A 36 -10.85 6.13 5.06
CA GLY A 36 -11.16 5.35 6.25
C GLY A 36 -10.22 4.18 6.49
N ASP A 37 -10.62 3.29 7.40
CA ASP A 37 -9.84 2.18 7.94
C ASP A 37 -10.09 0.83 7.23
N LYS A 38 -11.04 0.79 6.29
CA LYS A 38 -11.37 -0.38 5.45
C LYS A 38 -11.37 0.02 3.99
N LEU A 39 -10.23 -0.20 3.34
CA LEU A 39 -9.88 0.39 2.06
C LEU A 39 -9.04 -0.60 1.25
N ILE A 40 -9.28 -0.66 -0.05
CA ILE A 40 -8.44 -1.38 -1.01
C ILE A 40 -8.00 -0.37 -2.08
N ILE A 41 -6.69 -0.22 -2.28
CA ILE A 41 -6.09 0.60 -3.33
C ILE A 41 -5.31 -0.34 -4.24
N ALA A 42 -5.59 -0.30 -5.54
CA ALA A 42 -4.87 -1.07 -6.54
C ALA A 42 -3.86 -0.17 -7.26
N GLY A 43 -2.61 -0.63 -7.34
CA GLY A 43 -1.55 -0.05 -8.16
C GLY A 43 -1.11 -1.04 -9.24
N ASP A 44 0.05 -0.78 -9.85
CA ASP A 44 0.64 -1.66 -10.84
C ASP A 44 1.30 -2.87 -10.16
N GLY A 45 0.71 -4.05 -10.32
CA GLY A 45 1.20 -5.31 -9.74
C GLY A 45 1.05 -5.45 -8.22
N VAL A 46 0.53 -4.44 -7.51
CA VAL A 46 0.37 -4.42 -6.05
C VAL A 46 -1.03 -3.97 -5.64
N VAL A 47 -1.56 -4.57 -4.58
CA VAL A 47 -2.81 -4.16 -3.94
C VAL A 47 -2.52 -3.87 -2.47
N LEU A 48 -2.85 -2.66 -2.02
CA LEU A 48 -2.80 -2.29 -0.62
C LEU A 48 -4.19 -2.40 0.01
N LYS A 49 -4.30 -3.16 1.08
CA LYS A 49 -5.55 -3.37 1.82
C LYS A 49 -5.38 -2.94 3.26
N LEU A 50 -6.24 -2.03 3.72
CA LEU A 50 -6.31 -1.66 5.13
C LEU A 50 -7.17 -2.65 5.91
N VAL A 51 -6.57 -3.30 6.90
CA VAL A 51 -7.23 -4.24 7.83
C VAL A 51 -6.65 -4.11 9.24
N ALA A 52 -7.46 -4.35 10.26
CA ALA A 52 -7.05 -4.16 11.66
C ALA A 52 -5.80 -4.97 12.05
N ASP A 53 -5.67 -6.20 11.54
CA ASP A 53 -4.56 -7.11 11.85
C ASP A 53 -3.43 -7.06 10.80
N GLY A 54 -3.37 -6.00 10.00
CA GLY A 54 -2.35 -5.81 8.97
C GLY A 54 -0.97 -5.45 9.55
N ALA A 55 0.01 -5.28 8.67
CA ALA A 55 1.36 -4.90 9.06
C ALA A 55 1.37 -3.54 9.78
N THR A 56 2.05 -3.47 10.93
CA THR A 56 2.27 -2.20 11.66
C THR A 56 3.64 -1.59 11.38
N GLU A 57 4.56 -2.40 10.87
CA GLU A 57 5.92 -2.06 10.45
C GLU A 57 6.17 -2.64 9.06
N TRP A 58 7.06 -2.02 8.29
CA TRP A 58 7.37 -2.47 6.94
C TRP A 58 8.45 -3.54 6.93
N ASP A 59 8.22 -4.63 6.20
CA ASP A 59 9.31 -5.36 5.57
C ASP A 59 9.90 -4.50 4.42
N SER A 60 11.21 -4.58 4.24
CA SER A 60 11.90 -3.76 3.24
C SER A 60 11.48 -4.10 1.80
N ASN A 61 11.11 -5.35 1.51
CA ASN A 61 10.64 -5.75 0.19
C ASN A 61 9.22 -5.27 -0.05
N ASP A 62 8.34 -5.38 0.95
CA ASP A 62 6.94 -4.96 0.84
C ASP A 62 6.83 -3.45 0.64
N LEU A 63 7.58 -2.64 1.41
CA LEU A 63 7.57 -1.18 1.22
C LEU A 63 8.04 -0.80 -0.18
N ARG A 64 9.10 -1.46 -0.68
CA ARG A 64 9.61 -1.19 -2.04
C ARG A 64 8.59 -1.58 -3.11
N ALA A 65 7.88 -2.70 -2.94
CA ALA A 65 6.82 -3.12 -3.86
C ALA A 65 5.67 -2.11 -3.90
N VAL A 66 5.21 -1.63 -2.74
CA VAL A 66 4.17 -0.59 -2.64
C VAL A 66 4.61 0.68 -3.35
N LEU A 67 5.80 1.22 -3.02
CA LEU A 67 6.26 2.47 -3.61
C LEU A 67 6.36 2.38 -5.13
N ASN A 68 6.98 1.32 -5.66
CA ASN A 68 7.13 1.13 -7.09
C ASN A 68 5.78 0.96 -7.81
N GLY A 69 4.85 0.20 -7.24
CA GLY A 69 3.55 -0.07 -7.87
C GLY A 69 2.63 1.15 -7.92
N PHE A 70 2.80 2.10 -6.99
CA PHE A 70 1.98 3.30 -6.94
C PHE A 70 2.62 4.55 -7.56
N GLU A 71 3.95 4.66 -7.65
CA GLU A 71 4.63 5.81 -8.29
C GLU A 71 4.25 6.01 -9.77
N GLY A 72 3.83 4.95 -10.47
CA GLY A 72 3.35 5.01 -11.87
C GLY A 72 1.83 5.00 -12.04
N SER A 73 1.06 4.85 -10.96
CA SER A 73 -0.39 4.56 -11.00
C SER A 73 -1.27 5.62 -10.34
N LEU A 74 -0.68 6.57 -9.59
CA LEU A 74 -1.35 7.63 -8.86
C LEU A 74 -1.17 9.01 -9.50
#